data_AF-A0A0L7L6Y3-F1
#
_entry.id   AF-A0A0L7L6Y3-F1
#
_cell.length_a   1.000
_cell.length_b   1.000
_cell.length_c   1.000
_cell.angle_alpha   90.00
_cell.angle_beta   90.00
_cell.angle_gamma   90.00
#
_symmetry.space_group_name_H-M   'P 1'
#
loop_
_entity.id
_entity.type
_entity.pdbx_description
1 polymer ?
#
loop_
_entity_poly.entity_id
_entity_poly.type
_entity_poly.pdbx_seq_one_letter_code
_entity_poly.pdbx_strand_id
1 'polypeptide(L)'
;MPKALKSDARNTILKVLSFMQEEKRLQAPFEKLYERVAAATGVGERFVRKLVKEKEQADATGSKISTPGKKRERTKGKIEIDDFDIGVIRRKIHEFYTSP
;
A
#
# COMPACT_ATOMS: atom_id res chain seq x y z
N MET A 1 15.51 -9.48 5.82
CA MET A 1 14.42 -9.41 4.82
C MET A 1 14.91 -8.61 3.62
N PRO A 2 14.63 -9.04 2.37
CA PRO A 2 14.97 -8.24 1.19
C PRO A 2 14.29 -6.87 1.25
N LYS A 3 14.99 -5.82 0.80
CA LYS A 3 14.47 -4.44 0.82
C LYS A 3 13.22 -4.34 -0.05
N ALA A 4 12.18 -3.69 0.46
CA ALA A 4 10.94 -3.47 -0.29
C ALA A 4 11.19 -2.55 -1.49
N LEU A 5 10.72 -2.95 -2.67
CA LEU A 5 10.73 -2.11 -3.87
C LEU A 5 9.82 -0.89 -3.69
N LYS A 6 10.38 0.30 -3.90
CA LYS A 6 9.67 1.59 -3.86
C LYS A 6 8.65 1.72 -5.00
N SER A 7 7.73 2.66 -4.87
CA SER A 7 6.65 2.93 -5.85
C SER A 7 7.14 3.07 -7.28
N ASP A 8 8.27 3.76 -7.48
CA ASP A 8 8.73 4.09 -8.83
C ASP A 8 9.20 2.84 -9.57
N ALA A 9 9.95 1.96 -8.89
CA ALA A 9 10.36 0.68 -9.46
C ALA A 9 9.15 -0.22 -9.76
N ARG A 10 8.13 -0.23 -8.90
CA ARG A 10 6.87 -0.96 -9.13
C ARG A 10 6.14 -0.44 -10.38
N ASN A 11 6.08 0.88 -10.55
CA ASN A 11 5.48 1.51 -11.72
C ASN A 11 6.25 1.18 -13.00
N THR A 12 7.59 1.17 -12.95
CA THR A 12 8.41 0.76 -14.10
C THR A 12 8.12 -0.68 -14.51
N ILE A 13 8.01 -1.60 -13.55
CA ILE A 13 7.65 -3.01 -13.83
C ILE A 13 6.28 -3.09 -14.53
N LEU A 14 5.30 -2.29 -14.11
CA LEU A 14 3.98 -2.25 -14.75
C LEU A 14 4.01 -1.69 -16.16
N LYS A 15 4.86 -0.69 -16.43
CA LYS A 15 5.07 -0.14 -17.78
C LYS A 15 5.71 -1.16 -18.72
N VAL A 16 6.68 -1.94 -18.22
CA VAL A 16 7.28 -3.04 -18.98
C VAL A 16 6.23 -4.11 -19.28
N LEU A 17 5.36 -4.43 -18.31
CA LEU A 17 4.26 -5.37 -18.50
C LEU A 17 3.26 -4.88 -19.56
N SER A 18 2.86 -3.60 -19.54
CA SER A 18 1.96 -3.06 -20.56
C SER A 18 2.59 -3.09 -21.96
N PHE A 19 3.88 -2.75 -22.06
CA PHE A 19 4.61 -2.83 -23.33
C PHE A 19 4.63 -4.26 -23.90
N MET A 20 4.98 -5.26 -23.08
CA MET A 20 5.01 -6.65 -23.53
C MET A 20 3.61 -7.23 -23.81
N GLN A 21 2.55 -6.66 -23.21
CA GLN A 21 1.16 -6.99 -23.56
C GLN A 21 0.78 -6.43 -24.93
N GLU A 22 1.19 -5.22 -25.25
CA GLU A 22 1.00 -4.61 -26.57
C GLU A 22 1.77 -5.39 -27.66
N GLU A 23 3.01 -5.80 -27.38
CA GLU A 23 3.77 -6.69 -28.27
C GLU A 23 3.01 -7.98 -28.56
N LYS A 24 2.46 -8.64 -27.53
CA LYS A 24 1.67 -9.87 -27.69
C LYS A 24 0.40 -9.65 -28.51
N ARG A 25 -0.20 -8.46 -28.42
CA ARG A 25 -1.39 -8.09 -29.22
C ARG A 25 -1.02 -7.87 -30.69
N LEU A 26 0.15 -7.30 -30.97
CA LEU A 26 0.62 -6.95 -32.32
C LEU A 26 1.32 -8.12 -33.03
N GLN A 27 1.98 -9.01 -32.29
CA GLN A 27 2.73 -10.16 -32.79
C GLN A 27 2.39 -11.43 -32.00
N ALA A 28 2.06 -12.52 -32.69
CA ALA A 28 1.86 -13.85 -32.11
C ALA A 28 3.05 -14.77 -32.47
N PRO A 29 3.58 -15.63 -31.56
CA PRO A 29 3.08 -16.03 -30.25
C PRO A 29 4.11 -15.80 -29.13
N PHE A 30 4.06 -14.65 -28.46
CA PHE A 30 4.83 -14.49 -27.22
C PHE A 30 4.10 -15.19 -26.06
N GLU A 31 4.45 -16.46 -25.83
CA GLU A 31 4.00 -17.22 -24.67
C GLU A 31 4.68 -16.72 -23.38
N LYS A 32 4.05 -17.03 -22.24
CA LYS A 32 4.62 -16.79 -20.89
C LYS A 32 5.05 -15.33 -20.59
N LEU A 33 4.14 -14.38 -20.84
CA LEU A 33 4.30 -12.95 -20.56
C LEU A 33 4.98 -12.65 -19.21
N TYR A 34 4.51 -13.26 -18.12
CA TYR A 34 5.03 -12.98 -16.78
C TYR A 34 6.47 -13.44 -16.57
N GLU A 35 6.88 -14.54 -17.19
CA GLU A 35 8.27 -15.01 -17.15
C GLU A 35 9.20 -14.04 -17.89
N ARG A 36 8.75 -13.51 -19.05
CA ARG A 36 9.50 -12.48 -19.80
C ARG A 36 9.64 -11.19 -19.01
N VAL A 37 8.57 -10.71 -18.40
CA VAL A 37 8.61 -9.50 -17.56
C VAL A 37 9.55 -9.73 -16.37
N ALA A 38 9.46 -10.88 -15.71
CA ALA A 38 10.34 -11.26 -14.61
C ALA A 38 11.82 -11.27 -15.04
N ALA A 39 12.13 -11.86 -16.19
CA ALA A 39 13.49 -11.89 -16.74
C ALA A 39 14.00 -10.48 -17.08
N ALA A 40 13.17 -9.64 -17.72
CA ALA A 40 13.55 -8.28 -18.12
C ALA A 40 13.74 -7.32 -16.93
N THR A 41 13.00 -7.52 -15.84
CA THR A 41 13.01 -6.63 -14.68
C THR A 41 13.80 -7.18 -13.48
N GLY A 42 14.28 -8.42 -13.56
CA GLY A 42 15.07 -9.07 -12.52
C GLY A 42 14.29 -9.39 -11.24
N VAL A 43 12.95 -9.43 -11.29
CA VAL A 43 12.09 -9.77 -10.14
C VAL A 43 11.42 -11.14 -10.34
N GLY A 44 11.06 -11.80 -9.25
CA GLY A 44 10.37 -13.09 -9.32
C GLY A 44 8.97 -12.97 -9.94
N GLU A 45 8.57 -13.97 -10.73
CA GLU A 45 7.26 -14.02 -11.40
C GLU A 45 6.08 -13.84 -10.42
N ARG A 46 6.16 -14.48 -9.25
CA ARG A 46 5.16 -14.36 -8.18
C ARG A 46 4.98 -12.91 -7.72
N PHE A 47 6.06 -12.13 -7.71
CA PHE A 47 6.01 -10.71 -7.36
C PHE A 47 5.31 -9.90 -8.46
N VAL A 48 5.62 -10.14 -9.74
CA VAL A 48 4.95 -9.49 -10.87
C VAL A 48 3.43 -9.76 -10.83
N ARG A 49 3.01 -11.01 -10.64
CA ARG A 49 1.59 -11.37 -10.52
C ARG A 49 0.91 -10.70 -9.33
N LYS A 50 1.59 -10.63 -8.19
CA LYS A 50 1.09 -9.90 -7.02
C LYS A 50 0.89 -8.42 -7.35
N LEU A 51 1.83 -7.82 -8.08
CA LEU A 51 1.79 -6.41 -8.43
C LEU A 51 0.64 -6.07 -9.39
N VAL A 52 0.31 -6.96 -10.31
CA VAL A 52 -0.86 -6.82 -11.19
C VAL A 52 -2.15 -6.82 -10.37
N LYS A 53 -2.30 -7.74 -9.41
CA LYS A 53 -3.46 -7.74 -8.50
C LYS A 53 -3.54 -6.47 -7.64
N GLU A 54 -2.40 -6.00 -7.13
CA GLU A 54 -2.34 -4.73 -6.39
C GLU A 54 -2.77 -3.55 -7.27
N LYS A 55 -2.41 -3.56 -8.57
CA LYS A 55 -2.85 -2.54 -9.54
C LYS A 55 -4.35 -2.61 -9.80
N GLU A 56 -4.91 -3.79 -10.06
CA GLU A 56 -6.36 -3.97 -10.29
C GLU A 56 -7.18 -3.48 -9.09
N GLN A 57 -6.73 -3.79 -7.87
CA GLN A 57 -7.35 -3.30 -6.64
C GLN A 57 -7.21 -1.77 -6.47
N ALA A 58 -6.04 -1.22 -6.83
CA ALA A 58 -5.79 0.20 -6.78
C ALA A 58 -6.70 0.96 -7.77
N ASP A 59 -6.82 0.48 -9.00
CA ASP A 59 -7.66 1.05 -10.06
C ASP A 59 -9.15 0.99 -9.66
N ALA A 60 -9.62 -0.12 -9.07
CA ALA A 60 -11.00 -0.26 -8.59
C ALA A 60 -11.35 0.69 -7.42
N THR A 61 -10.36 1.03 -6.58
CA THR A 61 -10.54 1.89 -5.40
C THR A 61 -10.20 3.36 -5.71
N GLY A 62 -9.70 3.68 -6.91
CA GLY A 62 -9.15 5.00 -7.22
C GLY A 62 -7.92 5.38 -6.39
N SER A 63 -7.25 4.39 -5.79
CA SER A 63 -6.13 4.58 -4.87
C SER A 63 -4.79 4.36 -5.59
N LYS A 64 -3.69 4.86 -5.00
CA LYS A 64 -2.34 4.66 -5.56
C LYS A 64 -1.76 3.31 -5.11
N ILE A 65 -0.94 2.68 -5.95
CA ILE A 65 -0.22 1.44 -5.60
C ILE A 65 0.56 1.64 -4.29
N SER A 66 0.10 0.95 -3.25
CA SER A 66 0.68 1.06 -1.91
C SER A 66 1.99 0.29 -1.84
N THR A 67 3.04 0.92 -1.31
CA THR A 67 4.31 0.26 -1.05
C THR A 67 4.31 -0.27 0.39
N PRO A 68 4.55 -1.58 0.63
CA PRO A 68 4.70 -2.10 1.97
C PRO A 68 5.85 -1.39 2.69
N GLY A 69 5.55 -0.84 3.87
CA GLY A 69 6.49 -0.04 4.65
C GLY A 69 6.40 1.48 4.43
N LYS A 70 5.52 1.97 3.56
CA LYS A 70 5.19 3.41 3.51
C LYS A 70 4.58 3.78 4.87
N LYS A 71 5.16 4.80 5.53
CA LYS A 71 4.92 5.16 6.94
C LYS A 71 3.43 5.09 7.27
N ARG A 72 3.05 4.23 8.22
CA ARG A 72 1.77 4.37 8.95
C ARG A 72 1.74 5.78 9.51
N GLU A 73 0.62 6.48 9.33
CA GLU A 73 0.38 7.71 10.08
C GLU A 73 0.49 7.35 11.56
N ARG A 74 1.55 7.84 12.21
CA ARG A 74 1.62 7.79 13.66
C ARG A 74 0.63 8.83 14.13
N THR A 75 -0.48 8.38 14.73
CA THR A 75 -1.30 9.25 15.56
C THR A 75 -0.35 9.90 16.57
N LYS A 76 -0.43 11.23 16.73
CA LYS A 76 0.58 12.03 17.46
C LYS A 76 0.69 11.70 18.96
N GLY A 77 0.05 10.63 19.45
CA GLY A 77 0.01 10.25 20.85
C GLY A 77 -0.69 11.28 21.74
N LYS A 78 -1.36 12.27 21.14
CA LYS A 78 -2.10 13.31 21.84
C LYS A 78 -3.57 12.99 21.69
N ILE A 79 -4.22 12.80 22.83
CA ILE A 79 -5.69 12.82 22.92
C ILE A 79 -6.05 14.31 22.89
N GLU A 80 -6.81 14.72 21.88
CA GLU A 80 -7.42 16.05 21.85
C GLU A 80 -8.57 16.00 22.85
N ILE A 81 -8.45 16.79 23.92
CA ILE A 81 -9.41 16.88 25.02
C ILE A 81 -10.00 18.29 24.93
N ASP A 82 -11.32 18.40 24.77
CA ASP A 82 -12.00 19.69 24.76
C ASP A 82 -12.36 20.19 26.18
N ASP A 83 -12.87 21.42 26.30
CA ASP A 83 -13.21 21.98 27.61
C ASP A 83 -14.30 21.19 28.35
N PHE A 84 -15.17 20.51 27.60
CA PHE A 84 -16.21 19.64 28.16
C PHE A 84 -15.58 18.37 28.76
N ASP A 85 -14.70 17.70 28.01
CA ASP A 85 -13.96 16.52 28.44
C ASP A 85 -13.11 16.81 29.69
N ILE A 86 -12.45 17.97 29.76
CA ILE A 86 -11.71 18.42 30.96
C ILE A 86 -12.66 18.50 32.16
N GLY A 87 -13.86 19.05 31.97
CA GLY A 87 -14.88 19.16 33.00
C GLY A 87 -15.36 17.78 33.52
N VAL A 88 -15.58 16.84 32.61
CA VAL A 88 -15.97 15.46 32.95
C VAL A 88 -14.85 14.74 33.71
N ILE A 89 -13.60 14.85 33.26
CA ILE A 89 -12.45 14.26 33.94
C ILE A 89 -12.31 14.81 35.36
N ARG A 90 -12.40 16.14 35.54
CA ARG A 90 -12.34 16.77 36.87
C ARG A 90 -13.44 16.26 37.80
N ARG A 91 -14.68 16.16 37.30
CA ARG A 91 -15.81 15.64 38.07
C ARG A 91 -15.56 14.19 38.49
N LYS A 92 -15.10 13.34 37.57
CA LYS A 92 -14.85 11.93 37.86
C LYS A 92 -13.73 11.72 38.87
N ILE A 93 -12.66 12.52 38.78
CA ILE A 93 -11.59 12.54 39.78
C ILE A 93 -12.14 12.97 41.14
N HIS A 94 -12.92 14.04 41.19
CA HIS A 94 -13.51 14.52 42.44
C HIS A 94 -14.42 13.46 43.08
N GLU A 95 -15.34 12.87 42.31
CA GLU A 95 -16.21 11.77 42.74
C GLU A 95 -15.39 10.63 43.36
N PHE A 96 -14.30 10.19 42.70
CA PHE A 96 -13.46 9.10 43.21
C PHE A 96 -12.87 9.38 44.60
N TYR A 97 -12.52 10.63 44.91
CA TYR A 97 -11.95 11.01 46.20
C TYR A 97 -12.98 11.49 47.24
N THR A 98 -14.23 11.71 46.85
CA THR A 98 -15.30 12.20 47.76
C THR A 98 -16.44 11.21 47.96
N SER A 99 -16.51 10.13 47.18
CA SER A 99 -17.33 8.98 47.52
C SER A 99 -16.68 8.22 48.69
N PRO A 100 -17.43 7.90 49.77
CA PRO A 100 -16.92 7.11 50.90
C PRO A 100 -16.58 5.67 50.52
#